data_AF-A0AAV4H366-F1
#
_entry.id   AF-A0AAV4H366-F1
#
_cell.length_a   1.000
_cell.length_b   1.000
_cell.length_c   1.000
_cell.angle_alpha   90.00
_cell.angle_beta   90.00
_cell.angle_gamma   90.00
#
_symmetry.space_group_name_H-M   'P 1'
#
loop_
_entity.id
_entity.type
_entity.pdbx_description
1 polymer ?
#
loop_
_entity_poly.entity_id
_entity_poly.type
_entity_poly.pdbx_seq_one_letter_code
_entity_poly.pdbx_strand_id
1 'polypeptide(L)'
;MDLGVKRKILDISLGFAAGVMTAASFWSLLAPAIEMAEVSGLYGEKGQWAFVPVAVGFTLGAVFVYAADLVIPDCGTLLDPVSLSSMSEVVSPPGKDGLTNGSPGGSSSILLTVADETVVSAGSKLRSHTEAAARQRRMGAPGVSSVQPREPPNVRESSSAPGRLESGLGQAINWRRMLLLIIAITIHNIPEGLAVGVGFGAIGKTKAATFENARNLAFGIGIQNFPEGLAVSLPLRGSGMPVLRSFMWGQLSGMVEPIAGLLGALAVTVAEPILPYALAFAAGAMIYVVFDDIIPEAHTSGNGKMASWGGILGFVIMMSLDVGLG
;
A
#
# COMPACT_ATOMS: atom_id res chain seq x y z
N MET A 1 5.13 3.21 -24.73
CA MET A 1 6.08 2.71 -23.71
C MET A 1 5.94 1.20 -23.66
N ASP A 2 7.03 0.48 -23.86
CA ASP A 2 7.08 -1.00 -23.87
C ASP A 2 6.58 -1.58 -22.53
N LEU A 3 5.87 -2.71 -22.59
CA LEU A 3 5.26 -3.39 -21.43
C LEU A 3 6.31 -3.75 -20.38
N GLY A 4 7.50 -4.18 -20.82
CA GLY A 4 8.62 -4.48 -19.92
C GLY A 4 9.17 -3.25 -19.20
N VAL A 5 9.17 -2.09 -19.83
CA VAL A 5 9.64 -0.83 -19.21
C VAL A 5 8.64 -0.34 -18.16
N LYS A 6 7.33 -0.45 -18.44
CA LYS A 6 6.28 -0.07 -17.47
C LYS A 6 6.38 -0.88 -16.18
N ARG A 7 6.57 -2.21 -16.28
CA ARG A 7 6.69 -3.06 -15.09
C ARG A 7 7.93 -2.75 -14.26
N LYS A 8 9.08 -2.47 -14.90
CA LYS A 8 10.30 -2.06 -14.18
C LYS A 8 10.10 -0.78 -13.37
N ILE A 9 9.44 0.22 -13.96
CA ILE A 9 9.16 1.50 -13.29
C ILE A 9 8.26 1.28 -12.08
N LEU A 10 7.24 0.42 -12.22
CA LEU A 10 6.35 0.06 -11.14
C LEU A 10 7.08 -0.67 -10.01
N ASP A 11 7.88 -1.69 -10.30
CA ASP A 11 8.57 -2.46 -9.26
C ASP A 11 9.58 -1.57 -8.50
N ILE A 12 10.25 -0.63 -9.21
CA ILE A 12 11.12 0.38 -8.59
C ILE A 12 10.31 1.34 -7.71
N SER A 13 9.15 1.80 -8.16
CA SER A 13 8.33 2.75 -7.40
C SER A 13 7.70 2.12 -6.16
N LEU A 14 7.29 0.85 -6.23
CA LEU A 14 6.85 0.08 -5.07
C LEU A 14 8.00 -0.13 -4.08
N GLY A 15 9.19 -0.48 -4.58
CA GLY A 15 10.39 -0.55 -3.77
C GLY A 15 10.65 0.78 -3.04
N PHE A 16 10.67 1.89 -3.76
CA PHE A 16 10.81 3.24 -3.20
C PHE A 16 9.77 3.52 -2.11
N ALA A 17 8.50 3.21 -2.37
CA ALA A 17 7.43 3.38 -1.39
C ALA A 17 7.68 2.58 -0.10
N ALA A 18 8.05 1.30 -0.22
CA ALA A 18 8.42 0.47 0.93
C ALA A 18 9.59 1.07 1.72
N GLY A 19 10.58 1.61 1.03
CA GLY A 19 11.73 2.29 1.64
C GLY A 19 11.33 3.50 2.47
N VAL A 20 10.56 4.41 1.88
CA VAL A 20 10.03 5.61 2.55
C VAL A 20 9.21 5.22 3.77
N MET A 21 8.25 4.31 3.61
CA MET A 21 7.36 3.88 4.69
C MET A 21 8.11 3.19 5.84
N THR A 22 9.15 2.39 5.53
CA THR A 22 9.97 1.76 6.57
C THR A 22 10.73 2.81 7.39
N ALA A 23 11.30 3.82 6.74
CA ALA A 23 11.99 4.89 7.42
C ALA A 23 11.03 5.76 8.25
N ALA A 24 9.92 6.20 7.67
CA ALA A 24 8.89 6.99 8.36
C ALA A 24 8.34 6.28 9.62
N SER A 25 8.11 4.96 9.52
CA SER A 25 7.67 4.16 10.65
C SER A 25 8.61 4.25 11.86
N PHE A 26 9.92 4.38 11.64
CA PHE A 26 10.87 4.51 12.73
C PHE A 26 11.05 5.96 13.16
N TRP A 27 11.48 6.84 12.27
CA TRP A 27 11.92 8.20 12.63
C TRP A 27 10.76 9.14 12.89
N SER A 28 9.68 9.03 12.12
CA SER A 28 8.56 9.96 12.21
C SER A 28 7.50 9.50 13.22
N LEU A 29 7.48 8.21 13.55
CA LEU A 29 6.46 7.61 14.43
C LEU A 29 7.04 6.97 15.69
N LEU A 30 7.88 5.93 15.57
CA LEU A 30 8.39 5.19 16.74
C LEU A 30 9.31 6.04 17.62
N ALA A 31 10.27 6.75 17.04
CA ALA A 31 11.23 7.56 17.80
C ALA A 31 10.52 8.66 18.61
N PRO A 32 9.61 9.48 18.03
CA PRO A 32 8.81 10.43 18.80
C PRO A 32 7.91 9.74 19.82
N ALA A 33 7.31 8.59 19.50
CA ALA A 33 6.49 7.84 20.46
C ALA A 33 7.29 7.39 21.70
N ILE A 34 8.52 6.92 21.50
CA ILE A 34 9.44 6.51 22.57
C ILE A 34 9.81 7.73 23.41
N GLU A 35 10.25 8.82 22.77
CA GLU A 35 10.64 10.05 23.48
C GLU A 35 9.47 10.61 24.31
N MET A 36 8.27 10.69 23.73
CA MET A 36 7.08 11.13 24.45
C MET A 36 6.75 10.23 25.63
N ALA A 37 6.89 8.90 25.48
CA ALA A 37 6.67 7.96 26.57
C ALA A 37 7.71 8.13 27.69
N GLU A 38 8.99 8.35 27.35
CA GLU A 38 10.06 8.60 28.32
C GLU A 38 9.86 9.90 29.11
N VAL A 39 9.50 10.98 28.40
CA VAL A 39 9.32 12.32 29.00
C VAL A 39 8.02 12.42 29.80
N SER A 40 6.99 11.63 29.48
CA SER A 40 5.68 11.69 30.15
C SER A 40 5.72 11.41 31.66
N GLY A 41 6.75 10.71 32.16
CA GLY A 41 6.84 10.27 33.56
C GLY A 41 5.80 9.21 33.97
N LEU A 42 4.87 8.84 33.08
CA LEU A 42 3.83 7.83 33.32
C LEU A 42 4.40 6.40 33.34
N TYR A 43 5.51 6.19 32.63
CA TYR A 43 6.13 4.87 32.41
C TYR A 43 7.41 4.69 33.24
N GLY A 44 7.34 5.12 34.50
CA GLY A 44 8.43 5.06 35.48
C GLY A 44 9.24 6.35 35.56
N GLU A 45 9.86 6.59 36.72
CA GLU A 45 10.58 7.84 37.04
C GLU A 45 11.72 8.21 36.06
N LYS A 46 12.23 7.23 35.31
CA LYS A 46 13.28 7.40 34.29
C LYS A 46 12.89 6.90 32.90
N GLY A 47 11.58 6.71 32.63
CA GLY A 47 11.13 6.14 31.35
C GLY A 47 11.44 4.65 31.14
N GLN A 48 11.80 3.92 32.20
CA GLN A 48 12.18 2.50 32.14
C GLN A 48 11.10 1.57 31.53
N TRP A 49 9.82 1.98 31.54
CA TRP A 49 8.71 1.25 30.93
C TRP A 49 8.20 1.92 29.64
N ALA A 50 8.90 2.89 29.07
CA ALA A 50 8.49 3.60 27.85
C ALA A 50 8.31 2.66 26.65
N PHE A 51 9.00 1.50 26.65
CA PHE A 51 8.80 0.47 25.63
C PHE A 51 7.39 -0.16 25.65
N VAL A 52 6.68 -0.12 26.78
CA VAL A 52 5.35 -0.75 26.93
C VAL A 52 4.29 -0.09 26.05
N PRO A 53 4.02 1.22 26.15
CA PRO A 53 3.02 1.87 25.29
C PRO A 53 3.37 1.74 23.81
N VAL A 54 4.65 1.80 23.47
CA VAL A 54 5.16 1.67 22.10
C VAL A 54 4.95 0.24 21.57
N ALA A 55 5.35 -0.78 22.33
CA ALA A 55 5.17 -2.18 21.92
C ALA A 55 3.70 -2.56 21.79
N VAL A 56 2.85 -2.08 22.71
CA VAL A 56 1.39 -2.30 22.68
C VAL A 56 0.79 -1.61 21.45
N GLY A 57 1.07 -0.32 21.25
CA GLY A 57 0.58 0.42 20.09
C GLY A 57 0.99 -0.25 18.79
N PHE A 58 2.29 -0.50 18.62
CA PHE A 58 2.85 -1.15 17.42
C PHE A 58 2.20 -2.50 17.12
N THR A 59 2.06 -3.37 18.12
CA THR A 59 1.44 -4.68 17.93
C THR A 59 -0.03 -4.55 17.56
N LEU A 60 -0.77 -3.66 18.22
CA LEU A 60 -2.19 -3.40 17.92
C LEU A 60 -2.37 -2.85 16.50
N GLY A 61 -1.46 -1.99 16.03
CA GLY A 61 -1.46 -1.48 14.66
C GLY A 61 -1.28 -2.58 13.62
N ALA A 62 -0.29 -3.46 13.82
CA ALA A 62 -0.07 -4.59 12.93
C ALA A 62 -1.25 -5.57 12.94
N VAL A 63 -1.80 -5.88 14.12
CA VAL A 63 -2.99 -6.74 14.26
C VAL A 63 -4.22 -6.09 13.62
N PHE A 64 -4.36 -4.77 13.71
CA PHE A 64 -5.47 -4.05 13.08
C PHE A 64 -5.46 -4.21 11.57
N VAL A 65 -4.31 -4.04 10.91
CA VAL A 65 -4.21 -4.24 9.46
C VAL A 65 -4.42 -5.70 9.09
N TYR A 66 -3.79 -6.62 9.82
CA TYR A 66 -4.02 -8.05 9.63
C TYR A 66 -5.51 -8.40 9.72
N ALA A 67 -6.22 -7.88 10.72
CA ALA A 67 -7.65 -8.09 10.87
C ALA A 67 -8.45 -7.45 9.72
N ALA A 68 -8.06 -6.25 9.25
CA ALA A 68 -8.66 -5.64 8.07
C ALA A 68 -8.48 -6.52 6.83
N ASP A 69 -7.31 -7.14 6.65
CA ASP A 69 -7.05 -8.05 5.53
C ASP A 69 -7.87 -9.35 5.58
N LEU A 70 -8.29 -9.77 6.77
CA LEU A 70 -9.24 -10.87 6.95
C LEU A 70 -10.68 -10.49 6.61
N VAL A 71 -11.06 -9.21 6.78
CA VAL A 71 -12.44 -8.72 6.55
C VAL A 71 -12.66 -8.24 5.12
N ILE A 72 -11.63 -7.70 4.47
CA ILE A 72 -11.71 -7.17 3.08
C ILE A 72 -12.12 -8.22 2.01
N PRO A 73 -11.81 -9.53 2.10
CA PRO A 73 -12.33 -10.54 1.17
C PRO A 73 -13.86 -10.52 1.04
N ASP A 74 -14.57 -10.17 2.12
CA ASP A 74 -16.04 -10.12 2.15
C ASP A 74 -16.61 -8.79 1.60
N CYS A 75 -15.78 -7.76 1.44
CA CYS A 75 -16.16 -6.43 0.94
C CYS A 75 -15.56 -6.11 -0.45
N GLY A 76 -14.71 -6.99 -0.99
CA GLY A 76 -14.01 -6.80 -2.27
C GLY A 76 -14.91 -6.70 -3.49
N THR A 77 -16.14 -7.22 -3.42
CA THR A 77 -17.14 -7.14 -4.51
C THR A 77 -17.76 -5.76 -4.70
N LEU A 78 -17.53 -4.80 -3.78
CA LEU A 78 -18.10 -3.44 -3.86
C LEU A 78 -17.15 -2.39 -4.44
N LEU A 79 -15.84 -2.67 -4.52
CA LEU A 79 -14.82 -1.70 -4.93
C LEU A 79 -14.14 -2.05 -6.27
N ASP A 80 -14.74 -2.94 -7.04
CA ASP A 80 -14.29 -3.20 -8.40
C ASP A 80 -14.53 -1.95 -9.27
N PRO A 81 -13.56 -1.56 -10.12
CA PRO A 81 -13.66 -0.38 -10.98
C PRO A 81 -14.84 -0.44 -11.96
N VAL A 82 -15.45 -1.61 -12.17
CA VAL A 82 -16.70 -1.78 -12.93
C VAL A 82 -17.88 -1.07 -12.25
N SER A 83 -17.97 -1.11 -10.92
CA SER A 83 -19.03 -0.41 -10.16
C SER A 83 -18.78 1.10 -10.04
N LEU A 84 -17.52 1.53 -9.94
CA LEU A 84 -17.17 2.97 -9.93
C LEU A 84 -17.31 3.63 -11.30
N SER A 85 -17.10 2.90 -12.40
CA SER A 85 -17.38 3.40 -13.76
C SER A 85 -18.86 3.68 -13.95
N SER A 86 -19.75 2.86 -13.36
CA SER A 86 -21.21 3.08 -13.41
C SER A 86 -21.66 4.33 -12.64
N MET A 87 -20.86 4.80 -11.67
CA MET A 87 -21.13 6.05 -10.95
C MET A 87 -20.58 7.30 -11.66
N SER A 88 -19.57 7.13 -12.52
CA SER A 88 -19.02 8.24 -13.32
C SER A 88 -19.80 8.52 -14.60
N GLU A 89 -20.55 7.56 -15.14
CA GLU A 89 -21.38 7.76 -16.34
C GLU A 89 -22.65 8.59 -16.08
N VAL A 90 -23.11 8.68 -14.83
CA VAL A 90 -24.32 9.47 -14.47
C VAL A 90 -24.05 10.99 -14.48
N VAL A 91 -22.77 11.41 -14.52
CA VAL A 91 -22.37 12.83 -14.54
C VAL A 91 -21.62 13.14 -15.83
N SER A 92 -22.36 13.29 -16.93
CA SER A 92 -21.91 14.03 -18.11
C SER A 92 -22.90 15.17 -18.40
N PRO A 93 -22.44 16.42 -18.61
CA PRO A 93 -23.34 17.52 -18.94
C PRO A 93 -23.82 17.41 -20.39
N PRO A 94 -25.01 17.96 -20.73
CA PRO A 94 -25.54 17.86 -22.09
C PRO A 94 -24.67 18.68 -23.05
N GLY A 95 -24.05 17.97 -24.01
CA GLY A 95 -23.33 18.58 -25.12
C GLY A 95 -24.28 19.42 -25.98
N LYS A 96 -23.90 20.69 -26.21
CA LYS A 96 -24.55 21.57 -27.18
C LYS A 96 -23.96 21.31 -28.56
N ASP A 97 -24.60 20.44 -29.32
CA ASP A 97 -24.48 20.42 -30.78
C ASP A 97 -25.89 20.54 -31.41
N GLY A 98 -26.27 21.77 -31.77
CA GLY A 98 -27.20 22.02 -32.88
C GLY A 98 -26.36 22.56 -34.04
N LEU A 99 -26.55 22.20 -35.31
CA LEU A 99 -27.80 22.10 -36.05
C LEU A 99 -27.63 21.21 -37.31
N THR A 100 -28.71 20.46 -37.62
CA THR A 100 -29.31 20.15 -38.95
C THR A 100 -28.50 19.34 -39.98
N ASN A 101 -28.99 18.32 -40.68
CA ASN A 101 -30.32 18.01 -41.26
C ASN A 101 -30.45 16.50 -41.60
N GLY A 102 -31.68 15.95 -41.57
CA GLY A 102 -32.15 15.05 -42.66
C GLY A 102 -32.53 13.58 -42.40
N SER A 103 -33.64 13.32 -41.67
CA SER A 103 -34.74 12.35 -42.00
C SER A 103 -34.49 10.82 -42.13
N PRO A 104 -35.55 9.95 -42.07
CA PRO A 104 -35.69 8.99 -40.96
C PRO A 104 -35.74 7.50 -41.38
N GLY A 105 -35.47 6.59 -40.44
CA GLY A 105 -35.87 5.19 -40.60
C GLY A 105 -35.43 4.26 -39.47
N GLY A 106 -36.39 3.55 -38.87
CA GLY A 106 -36.15 2.24 -38.25
C GLY A 106 -36.32 2.15 -36.73
N SER A 107 -37.54 1.80 -36.29
CA SER A 107 -37.89 1.43 -34.92
C SER A 107 -37.36 0.05 -34.49
N SER A 108 -37.27 -0.13 -33.16
CA SER A 108 -37.22 -1.41 -32.40
C SER A 108 -35.81 -2.02 -32.27
N SER A 109 -35.34 -2.53 -31.13
CA SER A 109 -36.02 -3.11 -29.97
C SER A 109 -35.06 -3.17 -28.78
N ILE A 110 -35.62 -3.02 -27.58
CA ILE A 110 -35.01 -3.29 -26.29
C ILE A 110 -34.78 -4.80 -26.19
N LEU A 111 -33.55 -5.24 -25.92
CA LEU A 111 -33.27 -6.62 -25.51
C LEU A 111 -32.46 -6.63 -24.21
N LEU A 112 -33.21 -6.63 -23.10
CA LEU A 112 -32.75 -6.98 -21.77
C LEU A 112 -32.68 -8.52 -21.71
N THR A 113 -31.50 -9.11 -21.60
CA THR A 113 -31.37 -10.54 -21.25
C THR A 113 -30.66 -10.63 -19.91
N VAL A 114 -31.47 -10.86 -18.87
CA VAL A 114 -31.05 -11.42 -17.59
C VAL A 114 -30.88 -12.92 -17.83
N ALA A 115 -29.69 -13.44 -17.54
CA ALA A 115 -29.46 -14.88 -17.40
C ALA A 115 -28.78 -15.13 -16.06
N ASP A 116 -29.60 -15.57 -15.13
CA ASP A 116 -29.30 -16.33 -13.93
C ASP A 116 -28.57 -17.63 -14.31
N GLU A 117 -27.47 -17.96 -13.63
CA GLU A 117 -27.18 -19.36 -13.30
C GLU A 117 -26.48 -19.44 -11.94
N THR A 118 -27.26 -19.93 -11.01
CA THR A 118 -26.86 -20.55 -9.75
C THR A 118 -26.16 -21.87 -10.02
N VAL A 119 -24.90 -22.02 -9.59
CA VAL A 119 -24.28 -23.34 -9.41
C VAL A 119 -23.68 -23.43 -8.00
N VAL A 120 -24.43 -24.13 -7.16
CA VAL A 120 -23.95 -24.77 -5.94
C VAL A 120 -23.08 -25.96 -6.34
N SER A 121 -21.85 -26.05 -5.83
CA SER A 121 -21.24 -27.36 -5.59
C SER A 121 -20.29 -27.34 -4.39
N ALA A 122 -20.54 -28.31 -3.53
CA ALA A 122 -19.95 -28.51 -2.23
C ALA A 122 -18.53 -29.09 -2.29
N GLY A 123 -17.71 -28.70 -1.31
CA GLY A 123 -16.89 -29.59 -0.50
C GLY A 123 -15.68 -30.28 -1.14
N SER A 124 -14.48 -29.89 -0.68
CA SER A 124 -13.62 -30.84 0.05
C SER A 124 -12.47 -30.10 0.74
N LYS A 125 -12.46 -30.21 2.06
CA LYS A 125 -11.29 -30.02 2.92
C LYS A 125 -10.15 -30.92 2.42
N LEU A 126 -8.95 -30.38 2.24
CA LEU A 126 -7.76 -31.03 2.79
C LEU A 126 -6.59 -30.06 2.93
N ARG A 127 -6.19 -29.90 4.19
CA ARG A 127 -5.02 -29.21 4.68
C ARG A 127 -3.98 -30.29 4.97
N SER A 128 -2.77 -30.21 4.42
CA SER A 128 -1.61 -30.84 5.06
C SER A 128 -0.29 -30.30 4.52
N HIS A 129 0.51 -29.82 5.47
CA HIS A 129 1.94 -29.62 5.44
C HIS A 129 2.70 -30.69 4.66
N THR A 130 3.75 -30.30 3.93
CA THR A 130 5.09 -30.85 4.21
C THR A 130 6.17 -29.91 3.67
N GLU A 131 7.02 -29.45 4.58
CA GLU A 131 8.33 -28.89 4.32
C GLU A 131 9.31 -29.99 3.84
N ALA A 132 10.49 -29.54 3.40
CA ALA A 132 11.74 -30.30 3.23
C ALA A 132 12.00 -30.94 1.85
N ALA A 133 12.89 -30.32 1.07
CA ALA A 133 14.20 -30.90 0.75
C ALA A 133 15.02 -29.97 -0.16
N ALA A 134 15.86 -29.14 0.46
CA ALA A 134 17.08 -28.66 -0.17
C ALA A 134 18.14 -29.78 -0.15
N ARG A 135 19.08 -29.72 -1.10
CA ARG A 135 20.31 -30.51 -1.26
C ARG A 135 20.20 -31.89 -1.93
N GLN A 136 20.50 -31.93 -3.22
CA GLN A 136 21.65 -32.73 -3.69
C GLN A 136 22.12 -32.27 -5.08
N ARG A 137 23.24 -31.54 -5.10
CA ARG A 137 24.17 -31.49 -6.24
C ARG A 137 25.40 -32.32 -5.86
N ARG A 138 25.93 -33.02 -6.87
CA ARG A 138 27.27 -33.65 -7.00
C ARG A 138 27.29 -35.18 -6.90
N MET A 139 27.40 -35.84 -8.06
CA MET A 139 28.63 -36.51 -8.57
C MET A 139 28.29 -37.73 -9.47
N GLY A 140 29.06 -37.86 -10.57
CA GLY A 140 29.45 -39.18 -11.10
C GLY A 140 28.74 -39.71 -12.34
N ALA A 141 29.29 -39.39 -13.52
CA ALA A 141 29.40 -40.33 -14.65
C ALA A 141 30.84 -40.89 -14.62
N PRO A 142 31.20 -42.08 -15.16
CA PRO A 142 30.84 -42.55 -16.51
C PRO A 142 30.67 -44.09 -16.70
N GLY A 143 30.14 -44.50 -17.86
CA GLY A 143 30.51 -45.79 -18.49
C GLY A 143 29.39 -46.69 -19.06
N VAL A 144 29.19 -46.60 -20.38
CA VAL A 144 28.91 -47.67 -21.37
C VAL A 144 27.72 -48.64 -21.14
N SER A 145 26.71 -48.54 -22.00
CA SER A 145 26.29 -49.63 -22.93
C SER A 145 25.13 -49.21 -23.84
N SER A 146 25.27 -49.56 -25.11
CA SER A 146 24.44 -49.23 -26.26
C SER A 146 23.09 -49.95 -26.24
N VAL A 147 21.98 -49.20 -26.24
CA VAL A 147 20.67 -49.69 -26.67
C VAL A 147 20.00 -48.58 -27.48
N GLN A 148 19.82 -48.81 -28.79
CA GLN A 148 19.01 -47.96 -29.67
C GLN A 148 17.53 -48.02 -29.25
N PRO A 149 16.83 -46.90 -29.09
CA PRO A 149 15.37 -46.91 -29.03
C PRO A 149 14.79 -46.86 -30.45
N ARG A 150 13.92 -47.84 -30.76
CA ARG A 150 13.05 -47.85 -31.94
C ARG A 150 12.20 -46.57 -31.98
N GLU A 151 12.13 -45.92 -33.14
CA GLU A 151 11.18 -44.85 -33.42
C GLU A 151 9.73 -45.38 -33.36
N PRO A 152 8.83 -44.75 -32.59
CA PRO A 152 7.39 -44.96 -32.76
C PRO A 152 6.85 -44.11 -33.93
N PRO A 153 5.73 -44.53 -34.56
CA PRO A 153 5.28 -43.98 -35.82
C PRO A 153 4.77 -42.54 -35.69
N ASN A 154 4.92 -41.81 -36.79
CA ASN A 154 4.53 -40.43 -37.03
C ASN A 154 3.03 -40.22 -36.74
N VAL A 155 2.69 -39.79 -35.53
CA VAL A 155 1.37 -39.26 -35.20
C VAL A 155 1.41 -37.75 -35.45
N ARG A 156 0.68 -37.29 -36.47
CA ARG A 156 0.41 -35.87 -36.67
C ARG A 156 -0.29 -35.34 -35.42
N GLU A 157 0.45 -34.59 -34.59
CA GLU A 157 -0.17 -33.76 -33.56
C GLU A 157 -0.94 -32.64 -34.26
N SER A 158 -2.25 -32.85 -34.39
CA SER A 158 -3.20 -31.77 -34.64
C SER A 158 -3.12 -30.79 -33.49
N SER A 159 -2.80 -29.54 -33.83
CA SER A 159 -2.84 -28.39 -32.95
C SER A 159 -4.18 -28.31 -32.19
N SER A 160 -4.15 -28.53 -30.89
CA SER A 160 -5.21 -28.07 -30.00
C SER A 160 -4.60 -27.75 -28.64
N ALA A 161 -4.05 -26.54 -28.53
CA ALA A 161 -3.71 -25.95 -27.24
C ALA A 161 -4.75 -24.86 -26.90
N PRO A 162 -5.86 -25.19 -26.21
CA PRO A 162 -6.57 -24.20 -25.42
C PRO A 162 -5.99 -24.27 -24.00
N GLY A 163 -5.18 -23.30 -23.60
CA GLY A 163 -4.71 -23.26 -22.19
C GLY A 163 -3.42 -22.50 -21.88
N ARG A 164 -2.76 -21.87 -22.86
CA ARG A 164 -1.54 -21.06 -22.59
C ARG A 164 -1.61 -19.59 -22.97
N LEU A 165 -2.73 -19.13 -23.52
CA LEU A 165 -2.91 -17.71 -23.89
C LEU A 165 -3.58 -16.88 -22.79
N GLU A 166 -4.24 -17.49 -21.81
CA GLU A 166 -4.82 -16.74 -20.68
C GLU A 166 -3.84 -16.49 -19.53
N SER A 167 -2.69 -17.17 -19.49
CA SER A 167 -1.62 -16.89 -18.53
C SER A 167 -0.69 -15.74 -18.96
N GLY A 168 -1.09 -14.98 -19.99
CA GLY A 168 -0.30 -13.91 -20.61
C GLY A 168 -0.98 -12.53 -20.59
N LEU A 169 -2.23 -12.42 -20.11
CA LEU A 169 -2.81 -11.12 -19.81
C LEU A 169 -2.20 -10.60 -18.51
N GLY A 170 -1.49 -9.48 -18.64
CA GLY A 170 -0.67 -8.88 -17.62
C GLY A 170 -1.32 -8.90 -16.24
N GLN A 171 -0.52 -9.32 -15.26
CA GLN A 171 -0.77 -9.19 -13.84
C GLN A 171 -1.07 -7.72 -13.55
N ALA A 172 -2.34 -7.36 -13.70
CA ALA A 172 -2.88 -6.10 -13.23
C ALA A 172 -2.48 -6.05 -11.77
N ILE A 173 -1.91 -4.92 -11.36
CA ILE A 173 -1.77 -4.65 -9.93
C ILE A 173 -3.14 -4.93 -9.33
N ASN A 174 -3.18 -5.76 -8.29
CA ASN A 174 -4.41 -5.96 -7.55
C ASN A 174 -4.79 -4.57 -7.01
N TRP A 175 -5.82 -3.95 -7.58
CA TRP A 175 -6.33 -2.65 -7.17
C TRP A 175 -6.56 -2.60 -5.66
N ARG A 176 -6.94 -3.74 -5.08
CA ARG A 176 -6.97 -4.01 -3.64
C ARG A 176 -5.67 -3.62 -2.92
N ARG A 177 -4.49 -4.06 -3.38
CA ARG A 177 -3.20 -3.72 -2.78
C ARG A 177 -2.87 -2.24 -2.89
N MET A 178 -3.27 -1.61 -3.99
CA MET A 178 -3.07 -0.16 -4.19
C MET A 178 -4.01 0.67 -3.30
N LEU A 179 -5.23 0.19 -3.08
CA LEU A 179 -6.17 0.76 -2.13
C LEU A 179 -5.67 0.58 -0.69
N LEU A 180 -5.18 -0.61 -0.32
CA LEU A 180 -4.56 -0.87 0.98
C LEU A 180 -3.38 0.06 1.24
N LEU A 181 -2.52 0.28 0.24
CA LEU A 181 -1.44 1.26 0.30
C LEU A 181 -1.97 2.68 0.61
N ILE A 182 -2.98 3.15 -0.12
CA ILE A 182 -3.56 4.49 0.09
C ILE A 182 -4.18 4.59 1.48
N ILE A 183 -4.96 3.59 1.91
CA ILE A 183 -5.61 3.56 3.23
C ILE A 183 -4.57 3.53 4.35
N ALA A 184 -3.54 2.70 4.23
CA ALA A 184 -2.46 2.63 5.21
C ALA A 184 -1.75 3.97 5.35
N ILE A 185 -1.52 4.63 4.22
CA ILE A 185 -0.89 5.95 4.18
C ILE A 185 -1.79 7.02 4.78
N THR A 186 -3.07 7.01 4.45
CA THR A 186 -4.02 7.92 5.09
C THR A 186 -4.14 7.71 6.60
N ILE A 187 -4.11 6.47 7.08
CA ILE A 187 -4.20 6.19 8.53
C ILE A 187 -2.96 6.68 9.27
N HIS A 188 -1.75 6.60 8.69
CA HIS A 188 -0.54 7.10 9.35
C HIS A 188 -0.51 8.62 9.48
N ASN A 189 -1.16 9.32 8.55
CA ASN A 189 -1.17 10.78 8.52
C ASN A 189 -2.01 11.37 9.66
N ILE A 190 -2.86 10.56 10.30
CA ILE A 190 -3.71 10.99 11.42
C ILE A 190 -2.86 11.26 12.68
N PRO A 191 -2.03 10.32 13.19
CA PRO A 191 -1.15 10.61 14.32
C PRO A 191 -0.19 11.77 14.12
N GLU A 192 0.34 11.97 12.91
CA GLU A 192 1.24 13.09 12.60
C GLU A 192 0.52 14.43 12.69
N GLY A 193 -0.65 14.53 12.06
CA GLY A 193 -1.51 15.71 12.19
C GLY A 193 -1.85 15.98 13.67
N LEU A 194 -2.27 14.95 14.42
CA LEU A 194 -2.54 15.08 15.87
C LEU A 194 -1.32 15.59 16.64
N ALA A 195 -0.12 15.08 16.35
CA ALA A 195 1.12 15.50 17.00
C ALA A 195 1.43 16.99 16.75
N VAL A 196 1.29 17.46 15.50
CA VAL A 196 1.41 18.89 15.16
C VAL A 196 0.39 19.72 15.94
N GLY A 197 -0.87 19.28 15.93
CA GLY A 197 -1.96 19.95 16.63
C GLY A 197 -1.74 20.07 18.14
N VAL A 198 -1.39 18.96 18.77
CA VAL A 198 -1.07 18.90 20.20
C VAL A 198 0.14 19.74 20.54
N GLY A 199 1.19 19.72 19.70
CA GLY A 199 2.37 20.58 19.86
C GLY A 199 1.99 22.06 19.96
N PHE A 200 1.15 22.54 19.05
CA PHE A 200 0.65 23.92 19.09
C PHE A 200 -0.33 24.18 20.26
N GLY A 201 -1.23 23.25 20.55
CA GLY A 201 -2.22 23.40 21.61
C GLY A 201 -1.63 23.29 23.03
N ALA A 202 -0.45 22.69 23.18
CA ALA A 202 0.26 22.56 24.45
C ALA A 202 1.13 23.78 24.78
N ILE A 203 1.25 24.76 23.87
CA ILE A 203 2.15 25.92 24.07
C ILE A 203 1.88 26.60 25.41
N GLY A 204 2.92 26.72 26.22
CA GLY A 204 2.86 27.35 27.54
C GLY A 204 2.41 26.43 28.69
N LYS A 205 2.02 25.17 28.42
CA LYS A 205 1.72 24.18 29.49
C LYS A 205 2.98 23.67 30.20
N THR A 206 4.09 23.58 29.48
CA THR A 206 5.39 23.14 30.00
C THR A 206 6.51 24.04 29.46
N LYS A 207 7.69 23.99 30.07
CA LYS A 207 8.87 24.72 29.54
C LYS A 207 9.32 24.20 28.18
N ALA A 208 8.97 22.97 27.82
CA ALA A 208 9.31 22.35 26.54
C ALA A 208 8.26 22.65 25.45
N ALA A 209 7.02 22.99 25.81
CA ALA A 209 5.96 23.32 24.86
C ALA A 209 6.06 24.79 24.44
N THR A 210 7.02 25.10 23.56
CA THR A 210 7.23 26.44 22.99
C THR A 210 6.66 26.52 21.56
N PHE A 211 6.35 27.74 21.13
CA PHE A 211 5.96 27.98 19.73
C PHE A 211 7.06 27.55 18.74
N GLU A 212 8.33 27.71 19.12
CA GLU A 212 9.46 27.28 18.31
C GLU A 212 9.48 25.76 18.12
N ASN A 213 9.27 24.99 19.20
CA ASN A 213 9.25 23.52 19.11
C ASN A 213 8.05 23.03 18.28
N ALA A 214 6.86 23.61 18.49
CA ALA A 214 5.67 23.27 17.70
C ALA A 214 5.83 23.62 16.21
N ARG A 215 6.43 24.77 15.90
CA ARG A 215 6.73 25.21 14.52
C ARG A 215 7.74 24.29 13.86
N ASN A 216 8.83 23.94 14.55
CA ASN A 216 9.87 23.08 14.00
C ASN A 216 9.31 21.68 13.71
N LEU A 217 8.51 21.11 14.64
CA LEU A 217 7.77 19.86 14.42
C LEU A 217 6.88 19.93 13.17
N ALA A 218 6.11 21.01 13.00
CA ALA A 218 5.23 21.17 11.85
C ALA A 218 6.00 21.26 10.51
N PHE A 219 7.16 21.93 10.50
CA PHE A 219 8.01 21.96 9.30
C PHE A 219 8.67 20.61 9.02
N GLY A 220 9.16 19.91 10.05
CA GLY A 220 9.70 18.56 9.93
C GLY A 220 8.70 17.62 9.27
N ILE A 221 7.49 17.55 9.85
CA ILE A 221 6.37 16.75 9.31
C ILE A 221 6.01 17.20 7.89
N GLY A 222 5.86 18.51 7.64
CA GLY A 222 5.52 18.99 6.29
C GLY A 222 6.54 18.61 5.20
N ILE A 223 7.82 18.47 5.54
CA ILE A 223 8.88 18.10 4.59
C ILE A 223 8.88 16.60 4.29
N GLN A 224 8.69 15.74 5.29
CA GLN A 224 8.64 14.29 5.10
C GLN A 224 7.39 13.81 4.33
N ASN A 225 6.29 14.58 4.36
CA ASN A 225 5.08 14.23 3.62
C ASN A 225 5.29 14.26 2.10
N PHE A 226 6.35 14.92 1.62
CA PHE A 226 6.71 14.91 0.21
C PHE A 226 7.16 13.51 -0.26
N PRO A 227 8.20 12.88 0.34
CA PRO A 227 8.51 11.46 0.12
C PRO A 227 7.30 10.52 0.23
N GLU A 228 6.42 10.72 1.20
CA GLU A 228 5.24 9.86 1.42
C GLU A 228 4.18 10.03 0.34
N GLY A 229 3.89 11.29 -0.05
CA GLY A 229 3.03 11.57 -1.20
C GLY A 229 3.58 10.97 -2.49
N LEU A 230 4.90 10.94 -2.66
CA LEU A 230 5.56 10.23 -3.77
C LEU A 230 5.44 8.71 -3.65
N ALA A 231 5.49 8.15 -2.44
CA ALA A 231 5.30 6.72 -2.18
C ALA A 231 3.92 6.23 -2.64
N VAL A 232 2.89 7.10 -2.64
CA VAL A 232 1.58 6.82 -3.27
C VAL A 232 1.58 7.10 -4.77
N SER A 233 2.09 8.28 -5.16
CA SER A 233 1.97 8.80 -6.53
C SER A 233 2.76 7.97 -7.55
N LEU A 234 3.95 7.47 -7.19
CA LEU A 234 4.83 6.76 -8.12
C LEU A 234 4.31 5.35 -8.47
N PRO A 235 3.79 4.54 -7.54
CA PRO A 235 3.09 3.29 -7.88
C PRO A 235 1.85 3.52 -8.74
N LEU A 236 1.02 4.52 -8.43
CA LEU A 236 -0.16 4.88 -9.25
C LEU A 236 0.25 5.29 -10.67
N ARG A 237 1.33 6.06 -10.80
CA ARG A 237 1.86 6.43 -12.10
C ARG A 237 2.41 5.20 -12.85
N GLY A 238 3.10 4.31 -12.13
CA GLY A 238 3.62 3.05 -12.65
C GLY A 238 2.53 2.09 -13.17
N SER A 239 1.33 2.15 -12.59
CA SER A 239 0.15 1.38 -13.03
C SER A 239 -0.50 1.92 -14.31
N GLY A 240 -0.08 3.09 -14.77
CA GLY A 240 -0.58 3.73 -15.99
C GLY A 240 -1.51 4.92 -15.76
N MET A 241 -1.76 5.32 -14.51
CA MET A 241 -2.57 6.50 -14.20
C MET A 241 -1.90 7.80 -14.73
N PRO A 242 -2.66 8.81 -15.21
CA PRO A 242 -2.08 10.08 -15.61
C PRO A 242 -1.37 10.79 -14.44
N VAL A 243 -0.33 11.57 -14.76
CA VAL A 243 0.55 12.22 -13.76
C VAL A 243 -0.26 13.02 -12.76
N LEU A 244 -1.13 13.91 -13.24
CA LEU A 244 -1.90 14.81 -12.39
C LEU A 244 -2.83 14.05 -11.45
N ARG A 245 -3.49 12.97 -11.93
CA ARG A 245 -4.35 12.16 -11.04
C ARG A 245 -3.51 11.42 -10.00
N SER A 246 -2.38 10.84 -10.39
CA SER A 246 -1.50 10.13 -9.45
C SER A 246 -0.99 11.07 -8.35
N PHE A 247 -0.58 12.28 -8.74
CA PHE A 247 -0.16 13.34 -7.83
C PHE A 247 -1.30 13.80 -6.90
N MET A 248 -2.52 14.00 -7.44
CA MET A 248 -3.69 14.37 -6.63
C MET A 248 -4.04 13.29 -5.60
N TRP A 249 -3.94 12.00 -5.95
CA TRP A 249 -4.14 10.92 -4.98
C TRP A 249 -3.09 10.91 -3.87
N GLY A 250 -1.82 11.18 -4.19
CA GLY A 250 -0.78 11.36 -3.17
C GLY A 250 -1.01 12.58 -2.28
N GLN A 251 -1.59 13.66 -2.82
CA GLN A 251 -1.95 14.82 -1.99
C GLN A 251 -3.17 14.55 -1.11
N LEU A 252 -4.16 13.83 -1.65
CA LEU A 252 -5.39 13.49 -0.95
C LEU A 252 -5.12 12.60 0.26
N SER A 253 -4.12 11.71 0.19
CA SER A 253 -3.77 10.84 1.33
C SER A 253 -3.27 11.62 2.55
N GLY A 254 -2.60 12.77 2.36
CA GLY A 254 -2.14 13.66 3.44
C GLY A 254 -3.17 14.72 3.88
N MET A 255 -4.32 14.84 3.18
CA MET A 255 -5.33 15.87 3.51
C MET A 255 -6.03 15.62 4.86
N VAL A 256 -5.80 14.47 5.49
CA VAL A 256 -6.27 14.17 6.83
C VAL A 256 -5.46 14.86 7.93
N GLU A 257 -4.21 15.25 7.66
CA GLU A 257 -3.34 15.88 8.67
C GLU A 257 -3.86 17.22 9.18
N PRO A 258 -4.33 18.17 8.34
CA PRO A 258 -4.84 19.45 8.84
C PRO A 258 -6.08 19.28 9.72
N ILE A 259 -6.92 18.30 9.39
CA ILE A 259 -8.12 17.96 10.17
C ILE A 259 -7.71 17.37 11.51
N ALA A 260 -6.80 16.39 11.49
CA ALA A 260 -6.26 15.77 12.68
C ALA A 260 -5.52 16.78 13.57
N GLY A 261 -4.77 17.71 12.99
CA GLY A 261 -4.08 18.78 13.71
C GLY A 261 -5.03 19.77 14.36
N LEU A 262 -6.13 20.14 13.69
CA LEU A 262 -7.16 20.94 14.34
C LEU A 262 -7.78 20.21 15.54
N LEU A 263 -8.08 18.91 15.40
CA LEU A 263 -8.60 18.10 16.50
C LEU A 263 -7.60 17.96 17.65
N GLY A 264 -6.32 17.73 17.34
CA GLY A 264 -5.23 17.64 18.33
C GLY A 264 -5.06 18.93 19.13
N ALA A 265 -5.13 20.08 18.45
CA ALA A 265 -5.05 21.39 19.10
C ALA A 265 -6.26 21.68 20.01
N LEU A 266 -7.44 21.15 19.69
CA LEU A 266 -8.65 21.30 20.51
C LEU A 266 -8.71 20.32 21.68
N ALA A 267 -8.13 19.13 21.52
CA ALA A 267 -8.26 18.00 22.46
C ALA A 267 -6.96 17.67 23.20
N VAL A 268 -6.04 18.63 23.37
CA VAL A 268 -4.68 18.43 23.91
C VAL A 268 -4.63 17.58 25.17
N THR A 269 -5.51 17.86 26.15
CA THR A 269 -5.53 17.15 27.44
C THR A 269 -5.90 15.67 27.32
N VAL A 270 -6.65 15.31 26.27
CA VAL A 270 -7.02 13.93 25.97
C VAL A 270 -5.97 13.29 25.05
N ALA A 271 -5.42 14.06 24.12
CA ALA A 271 -4.51 13.56 23.10
C ALA A 271 -3.09 13.29 23.65
N GLU A 272 -2.53 14.16 24.51
CA GLU A 272 -1.15 14.02 25.03
C GLU A 272 -0.83 12.62 25.58
N PRO A 273 -1.63 12.00 26.47
CA PRO A 273 -1.34 10.67 27.00
C PRO A 273 -1.54 9.53 26.00
N ILE A 274 -2.34 9.76 24.96
CA ILE A 274 -2.71 8.76 23.95
C ILE A 274 -1.72 8.75 22.78
N LEU A 275 -1.07 9.89 22.51
CA LEU A 275 -0.17 10.07 21.37
C LEU A 275 0.93 9.00 21.24
N PRO A 276 1.64 8.58 22.30
CA PRO A 276 2.66 7.53 22.19
C PRO A 276 2.08 6.21 21.65
N TYR A 277 0.86 5.85 22.07
CA TYR A 277 0.17 4.66 21.56
C TYR A 277 -0.28 4.85 20.13
N ALA A 278 -0.82 6.03 19.78
CA ALA A 278 -1.33 6.33 18.46
C ALA A 278 -0.22 6.35 17.39
N LEU A 279 0.92 6.99 17.70
CA LEU A 279 2.10 7.01 16.82
C LEU A 279 2.67 5.60 16.64
N ALA A 280 2.85 4.85 17.73
CA ALA A 280 3.32 3.48 17.64
C ALA A 280 2.34 2.56 16.88
N PHE A 281 1.03 2.76 17.06
CA PHE A 281 -0.02 2.08 16.30
C PHE A 281 0.10 2.34 14.80
N ALA A 282 0.26 3.59 14.37
CA ALA A 282 0.48 3.90 12.95
C ALA A 282 1.76 3.25 12.42
N ALA A 283 2.85 3.25 13.18
CA ALA A 283 4.10 2.59 12.78
C ALA A 283 3.91 1.08 12.58
N GLY A 284 3.21 0.42 13.51
CA GLY A 284 2.91 -1.01 13.42
C GLY A 284 2.06 -1.38 12.21
N ALA A 285 1.01 -0.58 11.97
CA ALA A 285 0.16 -0.72 10.79
C ALA A 285 0.96 -0.55 9.49
N MET A 286 1.80 0.49 9.42
CA MET A 286 2.59 0.81 8.24
C MET A 286 3.64 -0.27 7.94
N ILE A 287 4.35 -0.76 8.95
CA ILE A 287 5.31 -1.85 8.81
C ILE A 287 4.63 -3.14 8.34
N TYR A 288 3.45 -3.48 8.89
CA TYR A 288 2.70 -4.66 8.43
C TYR A 288 2.44 -4.59 6.92
N VAL A 289 1.92 -3.47 6.41
CA VAL A 289 1.63 -3.27 4.97
C VAL A 289 2.90 -3.35 4.13
N VAL A 290 4.01 -2.80 4.60
CA VAL A 290 5.29 -2.90 3.88
C VAL A 290 5.70 -4.37 3.68
N PHE A 291 5.62 -5.17 4.74
CA PHE A 291 6.04 -6.58 4.70
C PHE A 291 5.06 -7.50 3.98
N ASP A 292 3.76 -7.32 4.17
CA ASP A 292 2.74 -8.24 3.65
C ASP A 292 2.30 -7.88 2.21
N ASP A 293 2.35 -6.59 1.84
CA ASP A 293 1.91 -6.12 0.53
C ASP A 293 3.05 -5.60 -0.35
N ILE A 294 3.75 -4.54 0.07
CA ILE A 294 4.55 -3.74 -0.85
C ILE A 294 5.82 -4.48 -1.30
N ILE A 295 6.58 -5.04 -0.34
CA ILE A 295 7.82 -5.77 -0.66
C ILE A 295 7.52 -7.02 -1.50
N PRO A 296 6.54 -7.88 -1.15
CA PRO A 296 6.17 -9.02 -1.99
C PRO A 296 5.75 -8.63 -3.41
N GLU A 297 4.91 -7.59 -3.55
CA GLU A 297 4.45 -7.13 -4.87
C GLU A 297 5.60 -6.60 -5.73
N ALA A 298 6.50 -5.80 -5.14
CA ALA A 298 7.66 -5.25 -5.84
C ALA A 298 8.62 -6.35 -6.36
N HIS A 299 8.63 -7.52 -5.74
CA HIS A 299 9.49 -8.64 -6.09
C HIS A 299 8.83 -9.68 -7.01
N THR A 300 7.53 -9.56 -7.29
CA THR A 300 6.76 -10.58 -8.02
C THR A 300 7.18 -10.70 -9.50
N SER A 301 7.66 -9.62 -10.12
CA SER A 301 7.92 -9.55 -11.58
C SER A 301 9.37 -9.81 -12.01
N GLY A 302 10.18 -10.46 -11.17
CA GLY A 302 11.58 -10.80 -11.49
C GLY A 302 12.55 -9.62 -11.48
N ASN A 303 12.08 -8.39 -11.24
CA ASN A 303 12.88 -7.17 -11.12
C ASN A 303 13.28 -6.87 -9.66
N GLY A 304 13.24 -7.85 -8.76
CA GLY A 304 13.40 -7.63 -7.31
C GLY A 304 14.66 -6.87 -6.91
N LYS A 305 15.78 -7.03 -7.64
CA LYS A 305 17.00 -6.24 -7.38
C LYS A 305 16.79 -4.73 -7.59
N MET A 306 16.04 -4.34 -8.61
CA MET A 306 15.75 -2.94 -8.89
C MET A 306 14.76 -2.37 -7.86
N ALA A 307 13.76 -3.16 -7.47
CA ALA A 307 12.87 -2.83 -6.36
C ALA A 307 13.64 -2.61 -5.05
N SER A 308 14.57 -3.51 -4.71
CA SER A 308 15.41 -3.39 -3.51
C SER A 308 16.24 -2.09 -3.52
N TRP A 309 16.85 -1.73 -4.65
CA TRP A 309 17.57 -0.45 -4.78
C TRP A 309 16.64 0.77 -4.70
N GLY A 310 15.43 0.66 -5.26
CA GLY A 310 14.38 1.65 -5.05
C GLY A 310 14.07 1.85 -3.56
N GLY A 311 13.94 0.75 -2.81
CA GLY A 311 13.72 0.78 -1.36
C GLY A 311 14.87 1.39 -0.58
N ILE A 312 16.12 1.06 -0.91
CA ILE A 312 17.27 1.73 -0.29
C ILE A 312 17.24 3.23 -0.55
N LEU A 313 16.95 3.65 -1.80
CA LEU A 313 16.87 5.06 -2.15
C LEU A 313 15.75 5.78 -1.40
N GLY A 314 14.56 5.20 -1.35
CA GLY A 314 13.42 5.75 -0.61
C GLY A 314 13.70 5.87 0.89
N PHE A 315 14.29 4.83 1.47
CA PHE A 315 14.70 4.81 2.88
C PHE A 315 15.72 5.91 3.19
N VAL A 316 16.77 6.03 2.38
CA VAL A 316 17.82 7.04 2.58
C VAL A 316 17.26 8.45 2.43
N ILE A 317 16.41 8.70 1.43
CA ILE A 317 15.78 10.01 1.24
C ILE A 317 14.93 10.37 2.46
N MET A 318 14.06 9.48 2.88
CA MET A 318 13.17 9.72 4.02
C MET A 318 13.98 9.92 5.32
N MET A 319 14.92 9.02 5.62
CA MET A 319 15.81 9.14 6.78
C MET A 319 16.59 10.46 6.77
N SER A 320 17.13 10.88 5.61
CA SER A 320 17.92 12.11 5.53
C SER A 320 17.08 13.36 5.74
N LEU A 321 15.81 13.34 5.30
CA LEU A 321 14.89 14.45 5.50
C LEU A 321 14.46 14.54 6.96
N ASP A 322 14.13 13.41 7.57
CA ASP A 322 13.73 13.38 8.98
C ASP A 322 14.90 13.75 9.91
N VAL A 323 16.04 13.04 9.82
CA VAL A 323 17.21 13.30 10.69
C VAL A 323 17.88 14.64 10.40
N GLY A 324 17.87 15.09 9.14
CA GLY A 324 18.57 16.30 8.72
C GLY A 324 17.79 17.59 8.97
N LEU A 325 16.46 17.52 9.06
CA LEU A 325 15.58 18.69 9.09
C LEU A 325 14.53 18.66 10.22
N GLY A 326 14.36 17.52 10.90
CA GLY A 326 13.51 17.32 12.08
C GLY A 326 14.20 17.63 13.40
#